data_AF-A0A7L2BFY9-F1
#
_entry.id   AF-A0A7L2BFY9-F1
#
_cell.length_a   1.000
_cell.length_b   1.000
_cell.length_c   1.000
_cell.angle_alpha   90.00
_cell.angle_beta   90.00
_cell.angle_gamma   90.00
#
_symmetry.space_group_name_H-M   'P 1'
#
loop_
_entity.id
_entity.type
_entity.pdbx_description
1 polymer ?
#
loop_
_entity_poly.entity_id
_entity_poly.type
_entity_poly.pdbx_seq_one_letter_code
_entity_poly.pdbx_strand_id
1 'polypeptide(L)'
;LQGTPQKDVIIKPDAPTTLLSEKHADYIASYGTKKDDYEYCMSEYLRMSGVYWGLTAMDLMGQLHRMNKEEILSFIKSCQHECGGISASTGHDPHLLYTLSAVQILILYDSLHVVDVKKIVEYIQSLQKEDGSFAGDEWGEIDTRFSFCAAATLALLGKLDAIDVGKAVEFVLSCMNFDGGFGCRPGSESHAGQIYCCTGFLAITDQLHQVNVDLLGWWLCERQLPSGGLNGRPEKLPDVCYSWWVLASLKMIGRIQWIDREKLRCFILACQDEETGGFADRPGDMVDPFHTLFGIAGLSLLGEEQIKAVNPVFCMPEDVLQRINVQPELVS
;
A
#
# COMPACT_ATOMS: atom_id res chain seq x y z
N LEU A 1 5.04 37.55 -15.97
CA LEU A 1 5.98 36.43 -15.81
C LEU A 1 5.24 35.17 -16.21
N GLN A 2 5.53 34.57 -17.37
CA GLN A 2 5.06 33.22 -17.65
C GLN A 2 5.77 32.30 -16.65
N GLY A 3 5.03 31.69 -15.73
CA GLY A 3 5.58 30.76 -14.75
C GLY A 3 6.17 29.51 -15.42
N THR A 4 6.92 28.73 -14.66
CA THR A 4 7.38 27.40 -15.09
C THR A 4 6.17 26.55 -15.50
N PRO A 5 6.22 25.83 -16.65
CA PRO A 5 5.14 24.92 -17.02
C PRO A 5 4.91 23.87 -15.92
N GLN A 6 3.69 23.80 -15.39
CA GLN A 6 3.30 22.78 -14.43
C GLN A 6 3.35 21.42 -15.12
N LYS A 7 4.08 20.46 -14.54
CA LYS A 7 4.08 19.08 -15.02
C LYS A 7 2.77 18.42 -14.67
N ASP A 8 2.00 18.08 -15.69
CA ASP A 8 0.73 17.39 -15.56
C ASP A 8 0.45 16.57 -16.83
N VAL A 9 -0.52 15.66 -16.75
CA VAL A 9 -0.98 14.87 -17.90
C VAL A 9 -2.21 15.52 -18.54
N ILE A 10 -2.43 15.23 -19.82
CA ILE A 10 -3.65 15.60 -20.53
C ILE A 10 -4.49 14.34 -20.70
N ILE A 11 -5.64 14.29 -20.02
CA ILE A 11 -6.62 13.22 -20.20
C ILE A 11 -7.31 13.44 -21.55
N LYS A 12 -7.27 12.43 -22.43
CA LYS A 12 -7.92 12.52 -23.73
C LYS A 12 -9.46 12.49 -23.58
N PRO A 13 -10.23 13.14 -24.47
CA PRO A 13 -11.70 13.16 -24.38
C PRO A 13 -12.36 11.78 -24.48
N ASP A 14 -11.68 10.80 -25.09
CA ASP A 14 -12.10 9.41 -25.25
C ASP A 14 -11.58 8.49 -24.14
N ALA A 15 -10.93 9.03 -23.10
CA ALA A 15 -10.46 8.23 -21.99
C ALA A 15 -11.62 7.53 -21.24
N PRO A 16 -11.37 6.37 -20.60
CA PRO A 16 -12.43 5.62 -19.95
C PRO A 16 -13.06 6.41 -18.79
N THR A 17 -14.39 6.43 -18.73
CA THR A 17 -15.15 7.18 -17.71
C THR A 17 -16.03 6.30 -16.83
N THR A 18 -16.02 5.00 -17.08
CA THR A 18 -16.77 3.99 -16.32
C THR A 18 -15.82 2.92 -15.80
N LEU A 19 -16.10 2.39 -14.62
CA LEU A 19 -15.31 1.30 -14.05
C LEU A 19 -15.53 0.00 -14.84
N LEU A 20 -14.43 -0.66 -15.23
CA LEU A 20 -14.43 -1.90 -16.01
C LEU A 20 -14.16 -3.13 -15.13
N SER A 21 -14.91 -3.28 -14.03
CA SER A 21 -14.69 -4.29 -12.98
C SER A 21 -14.38 -5.70 -13.50
N GLU A 22 -15.19 -6.22 -14.43
CA GLU A 22 -15.00 -7.58 -14.96
C GLU A 22 -13.68 -7.72 -15.73
N LYS A 23 -13.28 -6.70 -16.51
CA LYS A 23 -12.00 -6.70 -17.23
C LYS A 23 -10.83 -6.68 -16.27
N HIS A 24 -10.90 -5.93 -15.17
CA HIS A 24 -9.83 -5.95 -14.17
C HIS A 24 -9.74 -7.32 -13.47
N ALA A 25 -10.87 -7.96 -13.19
CA ALA A 25 -10.89 -9.31 -12.61
C ALA A 25 -10.30 -10.36 -13.59
N ASP A 26 -10.64 -10.27 -14.88
CA ASP A 26 -10.07 -11.11 -15.93
C ASP A 26 -8.56 -10.90 -16.10
N TYR A 27 -8.12 -9.64 -16.10
CA TYR A 27 -6.72 -9.26 -16.16
C TYR A 27 -5.92 -9.92 -15.04
N ILE A 28 -6.33 -9.72 -13.77
CA ILE A 28 -5.62 -10.28 -12.60
C ILE A 28 -5.67 -11.81 -12.58
N ALA A 29 -6.82 -12.41 -12.89
CA ALA A 29 -6.94 -13.87 -12.94
C ALA A 29 -6.00 -14.47 -14.00
N SER A 30 -5.85 -13.81 -15.15
CA SER A 30 -4.96 -14.26 -16.23
C SER A 30 -3.48 -14.07 -15.89
N TYR A 31 -3.12 -13.02 -15.15
CA TYR A 31 -1.74 -12.70 -14.78
C TYR A 31 -1.06 -13.85 -14.01
N GLY A 32 -1.81 -14.56 -13.16
CA GLY A 32 -1.31 -15.73 -12.42
C GLY A 32 -1.05 -16.99 -13.25
N THR A 33 -1.55 -17.05 -14.50
CA THR A 33 -1.46 -18.24 -15.37
C THR A 33 -0.35 -18.19 -16.41
N LYS A 34 0.16 -17.00 -16.74
CA LYS A 34 1.22 -16.78 -17.74
C LYS A 34 2.61 -16.96 -17.15
N LYS A 35 2.90 -18.16 -16.64
CA LYS A 35 4.16 -18.48 -15.93
C LYS A 35 5.40 -18.45 -16.82
N ASP A 36 5.23 -18.60 -18.13
CA ASP A 36 6.33 -18.60 -19.12
C ASP A 36 6.67 -17.19 -19.64
N ASP A 37 6.04 -16.13 -19.11
CA ASP A 37 6.25 -14.76 -19.56
C ASP A 37 7.55 -14.15 -19.01
N TYR A 38 8.19 -13.28 -19.79
CA TYR A 38 9.43 -12.60 -19.42
C TYR A 38 9.23 -11.68 -18.20
N GLU A 39 8.09 -10.96 -18.17
CA GLU A 39 7.74 -10.09 -17.04
C GLU A 39 7.56 -10.89 -15.75
N TYR A 40 6.99 -12.10 -15.84
CA TYR A 40 6.88 -13.01 -14.70
C TYR A 40 8.27 -13.28 -14.13
N CYS A 41 9.26 -13.66 -14.95
CA CYS A 41 10.62 -13.91 -14.47
C CYS A 41 11.31 -12.66 -13.91
N MET A 42 11.21 -11.52 -14.60
CA MET A 42 11.88 -10.28 -14.18
C MET A 42 11.30 -9.64 -12.92
N SER A 43 10.04 -9.90 -12.61
CA SER A 43 9.38 -9.41 -11.40
C SER A 43 9.46 -10.40 -10.22
N GLU A 44 10.25 -11.47 -10.33
CA GLU A 44 10.31 -12.52 -9.30
C GLU A 44 10.75 -11.99 -7.93
N TYR A 45 11.66 -11.00 -7.92
CA TYR A 45 12.16 -10.36 -6.70
C TYR A 45 11.10 -9.61 -5.90
N LEU A 46 9.89 -9.42 -6.43
CA LEU A 46 8.74 -8.80 -5.74
C LEU A 46 7.48 -9.68 -5.78
N ARG A 47 7.60 -10.97 -6.13
CA ARG A 47 6.47 -11.87 -6.38
C ARG A 47 5.46 -11.90 -5.23
N MET A 48 5.90 -12.03 -3.98
CA MET A 48 5.02 -12.07 -2.81
C MET A 48 4.09 -10.86 -2.74
N SER A 49 4.65 -9.66 -2.96
CA SER A 49 3.87 -8.42 -2.99
C SER A 49 2.97 -8.35 -4.23
N GLY A 50 3.43 -8.83 -5.38
CA GLY A 50 2.60 -9.05 -6.59
C GLY A 50 1.35 -9.90 -6.33
N VAL A 51 1.52 -11.01 -5.60
CA VAL A 51 0.42 -11.88 -5.19
C VAL A 51 -0.52 -11.13 -4.24
N TYR A 52 0.02 -10.41 -3.25
CA TYR A 52 -0.80 -9.59 -2.35
C TYR A 52 -1.64 -8.57 -3.13
N TRP A 53 -1.06 -7.85 -4.10
CA TRP A 53 -1.78 -6.85 -4.89
C TRP A 53 -2.93 -7.46 -5.67
N GLY A 54 -2.66 -8.54 -6.40
CA GLY A 54 -3.67 -9.24 -7.18
C GLY A 54 -4.81 -9.79 -6.31
N LEU A 55 -4.48 -10.47 -5.22
CA LEU A 55 -5.51 -11.05 -4.34
C LEU A 55 -6.38 -10.00 -3.65
N THR A 56 -5.75 -8.92 -3.19
CA THR A 56 -6.48 -7.83 -2.53
C THR A 56 -7.41 -7.14 -3.50
N ALA A 57 -6.97 -6.85 -4.72
CA ALA A 57 -7.82 -6.27 -5.76
C ALA A 57 -9.00 -7.20 -6.08
N MET A 58 -8.74 -8.51 -6.22
CA MET A 58 -9.78 -9.50 -6.46
C MET A 58 -10.78 -9.59 -5.31
N ASP A 59 -10.34 -9.53 -4.04
CA ASP A 59 -11.26 -9.55 -2.90
C ASP A 59 -12.09 -8.26 -2.79
N LEU A 60 -11.47 -7.10 -3.03
CA LEU A 60 -12.17 -5.81 -3.09
C LEU A 60 -13.27 -5.81 -4.17
N MET A 61 -13.06 -6.51 -5.29
CA MET A 61 -14.06 -6.70 -6.35
C MET A 61 -15.02 -7.89 -6.11
N GLY A 62 -14.90 -8.63 -5.00
CA GLY A 62 -15.74 -9.80 -4.70
C GLY A 62 -15.40 -11.06 -5.51
N GLN A 63 -14.22 -11.09 -6.13
CA GLN A 63 -13.77 -12.10 -7.09
C GLN A 63 -12.62 -12.98 -6.58
N LEU A 64 -12.27 -12.92 -5.29
CA LEU A 64 -11.15 -13.69 -4.70
C LEU A 64 -11.23 -15.21 -4.97
N HIS A 65 -12.44 -15.76 -5.11
CA HIS A 65 -12.69 -17.19 -5.39
C HIS A 65 -12.14 -17.66 -6.74
N ARG A 66 -11.82 -16.75 -7.67
CA ARG A 66 -11.18 -17.07 -8.96
C ARG A 66 -9.70 -17.40 -8.84
N MET A 67 -9.08 -17.13 -7.68
CA MET A 67 -7.65 -17.27 -7.46
C MET A 67 -7.31 -18.63 -6.82
N ASN A 68 -6.15 -19.21 -7.19
CA ASN A 68 -5.73 -20.54 -6.71
C ASN A 68 -5.18 -20.49 -5.27
N LYS A 69 -6.08 -20.56 -4.28
CA LYS A 69 -5.73 -20.51 -2.86
C LYS A 69 -4.67 -21.55 -2.46
N GLU A 70 -4.83 -22.81 -2.85
CA GLU A 70 -3.94 -23.89 -2.40
C GLU A 70 -2.50 -23.70 -2.88
N GLU A 71 -2.34 -23.32 -4.15
CA GLU A 71 -1.02 -23.03 -4.74
C GLU A 71 -0.35 -21.85 -4.05
N ILE A 72 -1.11 -20.80 -3.77
CA ILE A 72 -0.61 -19.60 -3.08
C ILE A 72 -0.17 -19.91 -1.65
N LEU A 73 -0.96 -20.68 -0.90
CA LEU A 73 -0.59 -21.07 0.47
C LEU A 73 0.66 -21.95 0.49
N SER A 74 0.80 -22.86 -0.48
CA SER A 74 2.01 -23.66 -0.66
C SER A 74 3.24 -22.80 -0.95
N PHE A 75 3.08 -21.81 -1.84
CA PHE A 75 4.13 -20.84 -2.19
C PHE A 75 4.56 -19.98 -0.99
N ILE A 76 3.62 -19.46 -0.20
CA ILE A 76 3.94 -18.66 1.00
C ILE A 76 4.73 -19.51 1.99
N LYS A 77 4.30 -20.76 2.22
CA LYS A 77 4.99 -21.67 3.12
C LYS A 77 6.43 -21.94 2.68
N SER A 78 6.68 -22.10 1.38
CA SER A 78 8.04 -22.34 0.86
C SER A 78 8.94 -21.11 0.91
N CYS A 79 8.39 -19.91 1.11
CA CYS A 79 9.13 -18.66 1.21
C CYS A 79 9.49 -18.28 2.65
N GLN A 80 9.00 -19.00 3.68
CA GLN A 80 9.40 -18.74 5.06
C GLN A 80 10.77 -19.37 5.35
N HIS A 81 11.71 -18.54 5.83
CA HIS A 81 13.06 -18.95 6.18
C HIS A 81 13.17 -19.46 7.62
N GLU A 82 14.28 -20.11 7.96
CA GLU A 82 14.52 -20.62 9.32
C GLU A 82 14.51 -19.52 10.38
N CYS A 83 14.96 -18.31 10.02
CA CYS A 83 14.95 -17.12 10.87
C CYS A 83 13.54 -16.55 11.10
N GLY A 84 12.54 -17.01 10.35
CA GLY A 84 11.13 -16.60 10.46
C GLY A 84 10.65 -15.61 9.42
N GLY A 85 11.55 -14.79 8.87
CA GLY A 85 11.24 -13.87 7.80
C GLY A 85 10.81 -14.58 6.52
N ILE A 86 10.02 -13.90 5.70
CA ILE A 86 9.50 -14.44 4.44
C ILE A 86 10.10 -13.66 3.28
N SER A 87 10.53 -14.37 2.23
CA SER A 87 11.12 -13.80 1.03
C SER A 87 10.09 -13.49 -0.06
N ALA A 88 10.50 -12.75 -1.09
CA ALA A 88 9.64 -12.45 -2.23
C ALA A 88 9.26 -13.69 -3.04
N SER A 89 10.21 -14.62 -3.19
CA SER A 89 10.07 -15.87 -3.93
C SER A 89 10.95 -16.95 -3.31
N THR A 90 10.77 -18.19 -3.74
CA THR A 90 11.58 -19.32 -3.28
C THR A 90 13.04 -19.12 -3.70
N GLY A 91 13.97 -19.25 -2.77
CA GLY A 91 15.41 -19.05 -3.03
C GLY A 91 15.90 -17.60 -2.96
N HIS A 92 15.00 -16.64 -2.68
CA HIS A 92 15.38 -15.25 -2.38
C HIS A 92 15.49 -15.03 -0.86
N ASP A 93 16.13 -13.93 -0.46
CA ASP A 93 16.36 -13.60 0.95
C ASP A 93 15.10 -13.05 1.63
N PRO A 94 14.93 -13.28 2.95
CA PRO A 94 13.79 -12.80 3.72
C PRO A 94 13.87 -11.30 3.96
N HIS A 95 12.71 -10.61 3.92
CA HIS A 95 12.65 -9.16 4.12
C HIS A 95 11.32 -8.74 4.74
N LEU A 96 11.28 -7.64 5.50
CA LEU A 96 10.04 -7.13 6.13
C LEU A 96 8.91 -6.83 5.15
N LEU A 97 9.25 -6.29 3.97
CA LEU A 97 8.28 -6.01 2.90
C LEU A 97 7.47 -7.26 2.53
N TYR A 98 8.16 -8.37 2.25
CA TYR A 98 7.52 -9.61 1.81
C TYR A 98 6.91 -10.38 2.98
N THR A 99 7.44 -10.21 4.18
CA THR A 99 6.84 -10.71 5.42
C THR A 99 5.47 -10.07 5.67
N LEU A 100 5.35 -8.74 5.52
CA LEU A 100 4.07 -8.06 5.57
C LEU A 100 3.12 -8.58 4.48
N SER A 101 3.56 -8.60 3.21
CA SER A 101 2.71 -9.05 2.10
C SER A 101 2.19 -10.48 2.32
N ALA A 102 3.05 -11.40 2.77
CA ALA A 102 2.66 -12.77 3.08
C ALA A 102 1.62 -12.82 4.21
N VAL A 103 1.82 -12.09 5.32
CA VAL A 103 0.86 -12.04 6.41
C VAL A 103 -0.48 -11.46 5.96
N GLN A 104 -0.48 -10.40 5.15
CA GLN A 104 -1.72 -9.84 4.58
C GLN A 104 -2.49 -10.88 3.75
N ILE A 105 -1.80 -11.65 2.90
CA ILE A 105 -2.43 -12.73 2.12
C ILE A 105 -3.02 -13.82 3.03
N LEU A 106 -2.27 -14.24 4.05
CA LEU A 106 -2.73 -15.26 4.99
C LEU A 106 -3.92 -14.77 5.81
N ILE A 107 -3.98 -13.47 6.13
CA ILE A 107 -5.13 -12.84 6.79
C ILE A 107 -6.34 -12.81 5.85
N LEU A 108 -6.20 -12.44 4.57
CA LEU A 108 -7.29 -12.52 3.59
C LEU A 108 -7.92 -13.92 3.59
N TYR A 109 -7.07 -14.95 3.51
CA TYR A 109 -7.48 -16.34 3.44
C TYR A 109 -7.83 -17.02 4.77
N ASP A 110 -7.69 -16.34 5.90
CA ASP A 110 -7.84 -16.91 7.24
C ASP A 110 -7.00 -18.19 7.41
N SER A 111 -5.70 -18.08 7.11
CA SER A 111 -4.81 -19.24 6.96
C SER A 111 -3.43 -19.04 7.60
N LEU A 112 -3.34 -18.25 8.67
CA LEU A 112 -2.08 -18.00 9.40
C LEU A 112 -1.36 -19.29 9.87
N HIS A 113 -2.09 -20.39 10.09
CA HIS A 113 -1.53 -21.69 10.48
C HIS A 113 -0.55 -22.30 9.46
N VAL A 114 -0.48 -21.75 8.24
CA VAL A 114 0.42 -22.20 7.17
C VAL A 114 1.89 -21.89 7.47
N VAL A 115 2.15 -20.87 8.29
CA VAL A 115 3.50 -20.38 8.64
C VAL A 115 3.74 -20.42 10.14
N ASP A 116 5.00 -20.41 10.54
CA ASP A 116 5.39 -20.26 11.95
C ASP A 116 5.29 -18.78 12.36
N VAL A 117 4.13 -18.40 12.90
CA VAL A 117 3.85 -17.04 13.38
C VAL A 117 4.82 -16.61 14.48
N LYS A 118 5.25 -17.53 15.35
CA LYS A 118 6.17 -17.21 16.44
C LYS A 118 7.51 -16.75 15.87
N LYS A 119 8.03 -17.46 14.86
CA LYS A 119 9.25 -17.07 14.18
C LYS A 119 9.12 -15.76 13.41
N ILE A 120 7.97 -15.45 12.82
CA ILE A 120 7.73 -14.13 12.20
C ILE A 120 7.88 -13.01 13.23
N VAL A 121 7.30 -13.18 14.42
CA VAL A 121 7.43 -12.20 15.50
C VAL A 121 8.90 -12.06 15.94
N GLU A 122 9.60 -13.18 16.16
CA GLU A 122 11.04 -13.18 16.52
C GLU A 122 11.91 -12.49 15.45
N TYR A 123 11.62 -12.72 14.17
CA TYR A 123 12.30 -12.05 13.06
C TYR A 123 12.10 -10.53 13.12
N ILE A 124 10.86 -10.06 13.26
CA ILE A 124 10.55 -8.62 13.34
C ILE A 124 11.23 -7.97 14.55
N GLN A 125 11.20 -8.63 15.70
CA GLN A 125 11.89 -8.17 16.92
C GLN A 125 13.40 -7.99 16.69
N SER A 126 14.03 -8.91 15.95
CA SER A 126 15.47 -8.86 15.66
C SER A 126 15.88 -7.67 14.78
N LEU A 127 14.93 -7.06 14.07
CA LEU A 127 15.18 -5.98 13.13
C LEU A 127 15.02 -4.59 13.74
N GLN A 128 14.42 -4.48 14.92
CA GLN A 128 14.35 -3.22 15.66
C GLN A 128 15.75 -2.81 16.15
N LYS A 129 16.12 -1.55 15.95
CA LYS A 129 17.40 -0.97 16.37
C LYS A 129 17.26 -0.24 17.70
N GLU A 130 18.40 0.12 18.28
CA GLU A 130 18.45 0.78 19.59
C GLU A 130 17.71 2.13 19.63
N ASP A 131 17.64 2.84 18.50
CA ASP A 131 16.91 4.10 18.34
C ASP A 131 15.42 3.91 18.04
N GLY A 132 14.93 2.67 17.98
CA GLY A 132 13.54 2.35 17.66
C GLY A 132 13.25 2.14 16.18
N SER A 133 14.17 2.51 15.30
CA SER A 133 14.04 2.26 13.85
C SER A 133 14.03 0.77 13.52
N PHE A 134 13.57 0.42 12.32
CA PHE A 134 13.59 -0.95 11.82
C PHE A 134 14.48 -1.03 10.58
N ALA A 135 15.34 -2.05 10.55
CA ALA A 135 15.98 -2.47 9.31
C ALA A 135 15.04 -3.33 8.46
N GLY A 136 15.18 -3.28 7.14
CA GLY A 136 14.39 -4.11 6.23
C GLY A 136 14.72 -5.60 6.34
N ASP A 137 16.00 -5.90 6.60
CA ASP A 137 16.59 -7.22 6.77
C ASP A 137 17.90 -7.14 7.58
N GLU A 138 18.71 -8.20 7.54
CA GLU A 138 19.99 -8.28 8.24
C GLU A 138 21.06 -7.29 7.75
N TRP A 139 20.92 -6.73 6.53
CA TRP A 139 21.88 -5.83 5.91
C TRP A 139 21.75 -4.38 6.38
N GLY A 140 20.69 -4.06 7.13
CA GLY A 140 20.64 -2.86 7.96
C GLY A 140 20.16 -1.58 7.26
N GLU A 141 19.51 -1.65 6.10
CA GLU A 141 18.83 -0.47 5.52
C GLU A 141 17.74 0.03 6.47
N ILE A 142 17.82 1.29 6.89
CA ILE A 142 16.79 1.92 7.74
C ILE A 142 15.83 2.75 6.89
N ASP A 143 14.52 2.49 7.02
CA ASP A 143 13.46 3.25 6.35
C ASP A 143 12.17 3.22 7.19
N THR A 144 11.45 4.33 7.27
CA THR A 144 10.13 4.42 7.94
C THR A 144 9.09 3.46 7.33
N ARG A 145 9.25 3.06 6.07
CA ARG A 145 8.48 1.97 5.46
C ARG A 145 8.61 0.66 6.25
N PHE A 146 9.78 0.37 6.80
CA PHE A 146 10.01 -0.84 7.59
C PHE A 146 9.41 -0.73 8.99
N SER A 147 9.34 0.48 9.55
CA SER A 147 8.58 0.74 10.79
C SER A 147 7.10 0.43 10.59
N PHE A 148 6.52 0.88 9.47
CA PHE A 148 5.16 0.51 9.07
C PHE A 148 5.01 -1.00 8.84
N CYS A 149 5.92 -1.64 8.09
CA CYS A 149 5.85 -3.09 7.87
C CYS A 149 5.88 -3.89 9.17
N ALA A 150 6.76 -3.54 10.11
CA ALA A 150 6.84 -4.19 11.41
C ALA A 150 5.54 -4.02 12.21
N ALA A 151 5.08 -2.78 12.39
CA ALA A 151 3.87 -2.49 13.16
C ALA A 151 2.62 -3.11 12.53
N ALA A 152 2.45 -3.00 11.20
CA ALA A 152 1.32 -3.56 10.49
C ALA A 152 1.30 -5.09 10.58
N THR A 153 2.44 -5.75 10.39
CA THR A 153 2.53 -7.21 10.52
C THR A 153 2.17 -7.65 11.93
N LEU A 154 2.73 -7.01 12.95
CA LEU A 154 2.47 -7.38 14.34
C LEU A 154 1.03 -7.06 14.77
N ALA A 155 0.43 -5.98 14.28
CA ALA A 155 -0.97 -5.65 14.53
C ALA A 155 -1.91 -6.72 13.94
N LEU A 156 -1.68 -7.13 12.69
CA LEU A 156 -2.43 -8.20 12.03
C LEU A 156 -2.31 -9.54 12.76
N LEU A 157 -1.19 -9.78 13.44
CA LEU A 157 -0.93 -10.99 14.24
C LEU A 157 -1.41 -10.87 15.71
N GLY A 158 -1.85 -9.70 16.15
CA GLY A 158 -2.19 -9.43 17.56
C GLY A 158 -0.98 -9.52 18.50
N LYS A 159 0.19 -9.02 18.05
CA LYS A 159 1.51 -9.12 18.70
C LYS A 159 2.29 -7.80 18.69
N LEU A 160 1.60 -6.66 18.65
CA LEU A 160 2.26 -5.34 18.62
C LEU A 160 3.12 -5.09 19.87
N ASP A 161 2.78 -5.71 20.99
CA ASP A 161 3.51 -5.70 22.26
C ASP A 161 4.87 -6.42 22.23
N ALA A 162 5.21 -7.10 21.12
CA ALA A 162 6.48 -7.78 20.96
C ALA A 162 7.67 -6.83 20.75
N ILE A 163 7.43 -5.60 20.31
CA ILE A 163 8.48 -4.60 20.03
C ILE A 163 8.43 -3.43 21.02
N ASP A 164 9.49 -2.64 21.08
CA ASP A 164 9.48 -1.37 21.81
C ASP A 164 8.70 -0.32 21.00
N VAL A 165 7.38 -0.29 21.19
CA VAL A 165 6.47 0.64 20.49
C VAL A 165 6.82 2.09 20.81
N GLY A 166 7.23 2.39 22.05
CA GLY A 166 7.58 3.74 22.47
C GLY A 166 8.76 4.29 21.67
N LYS A 167 9.84 3.51 21.54
CA LYS A 167 10.99 3.90 20.70
C LYS A 167 10.66 3.94 19.22
N ALA A 168 9.85 3.00 18.72
CA ALA A 168 9.44 3.01 17.32
C ALA A 168 8.66 4.30 16.97
N VAL A 169 7.77 4.74 17.87
CA VAL A 169 7.07 6.02 17.75
C VAL A 169 8.04 7.19 17.78
N GLU A 170 9.00 7.21 18.72
CA GLU A 170 10.04 8.26 18.79
C GLU A 170 10.82 8.38 17.47
N PHE A 171 11.25 7.25 16.89
CA PHE A 171 11.94 7.24 15.60
C PHE A 171 11.07 7.81 14.46
N VAL A 172 9.83 7.34 14.32
CA VAL A 172 8.93 7.81 13.25
C VAL A 172 8.66 9.30 13.38
N LEU A 173 8.44 9.82 14.60
CA LEU A 173 8.23 11.25 14.83
C LEU A 173 9.47 12.08 14.56
N SER A 174 10.68 11.54 14.79
CA SER A 174 11.93 12.21 14.41
C SER A 174 12.12 12.36 12.89
N CYS A 175 11.31 11.65 12.09
CA CYS A 175 11.26 11.79 10.63
C CYS A 175 10.23 12.82 10.14
N MET A 176 9.48 13.47 11.04
CA MET A 176 8.52 14.52 10.69
C MET A 176 9.26 15.81 10.28
N ASN A 177 8.80 16.43 9.20
CA ASN A 177 9.44 17.58 8.56
C ASN A 177 8.71 18.90 8.83
N PHE A 178 9.33 20.00 8.38
CA PHE A 178 8.79 21.36 8.51
C PHE A 178 7.41 21.55 7.84
N ASP A 179 7.09 20.72 6.85
CA ASP A 179 5.83 20.72 6.10
C ASP A 179 4.78 19.75 6.67
N GLY A 180 5.04 19.20 7.87
CA GLY A 180 4.20 18.20 8.53
C GLY A 180 4.27 16.80 7.92
N GLY A 181 4.98 16.63 6.80
CA GLY A 181 5.19 15.35 6.14
C GLY A 181 6.31 14.53 6.78
N PHE A 182 6.58 13.36 6.20
CA PHE A 182 7.59 12.42 6.68
C PHE A 182 8.47 11.93 5.54
N GLY A 183 9.75 11.71 5.85
CA GLY A 183 10.71 11.07 4.95
C GLY A 183 11.10 9.65 5.39
N CYS A 184 12.06 9.04 4.68
CA CYS A 184 12.55 7.68 4.97
C CYS A 184 13.29 7.56 6.30
N ARG A 185 14.02 8.61 6.69
CA ARG A 185 14.88 8.70 7.89
C ARG A 185 14.91 10.16 8.34
N PRO A 186 15.39 10.48 9.57
CA PRO A 186 15.47 11.85 10.04
C PRO A 186 16.20 12.76 9.04
N GLY A 187 15.56 13.89 8.69
CA GLY A 187 16.06 14.85 7.70
C GLY A 187 15.84 14.49 6.22
N SER A 188 15.19 13.38 5.91
CA SER A 188 14.81 13.04 4.53
C SER A 188 13.57 13.83 4.08
N GLU A 189 13.53 14.22 2.80
CA GLU A 189 12.40 14.98 2.21
C GLU A 189 11.06 14.25 2.35
N SER A 190 9.98 15.02 2.57
CA SER A 190 8.60 14.53 2.58
C SER A 190 8.19 13.95 1.23
N HIS A 191 7.58 12.76 1.25
CA HIS A 191 7.08 12.09 0.06
C HIS A 191 5.83 11.27 0.38
N ALA A 192 4.85 11.23 -0.54
CA ALA A 192 3.55 10.62 -0.30
C ALA A 192 3.61 9.17 0.19
N GLY A 193 4.53 8.35 -0.34
CA GLY A 193 4.70 6.97 0.11
C GLY A 193 5.19 6.85 1.56
N GLN A 194 6.13 7.71 1.96
CA GLN A 194 6.66 7.76 3.33
C GLN A 194 5.62 8.31 4.30
N ILE A 195 4.87 9.33 3.87
CA ILE A 195 3.75 9.88 4.63
C ILE A 195 2.72 8.79 4.89
N TYR A 196 2.30 8.04 3.86
CA TYR A 196 1.38 6.91 4.02
C TYR A 196 1.85 5.91 5.07
N CYS A 197 3.11 5.48 4.99
CA CYS A 197 3.69 4.56 5.97
C CYS A 197 3.72 5.15 7.38
N CYS A 198 4.12 6.42 7.54
CA CYS A 198 4.20 7.05 8.87
C CYS A 198 2.82 7.31 9.46
N THR A 199 1.85 7.82 8.70
CA THR A 199 0.47 8.00 9.18
C THR A 199 -0.18 6.66 9.48
N GLY A 200 0.07 5.62 8.68
CA GLY A 200 -0.41 4.27 8.94
C GLY A 200 0.19 3.68 10.21
N PHE A 201 1.49 3.85 10.42
CA PHE A 201 2.18 3.46 11.65
C PHE A 201 1.60 4.19 12.87
N LEU A 202 1.39 5.50 12.78
CA LEU A 202 0.84 6.31 13.86
C LEU A 202 -0.64 5.98 14.11
N ALA A 203 -1.40 5.54 13.10
CA ALA A 203 -2.75 5.00 13.30
C ALA A 203 -2.70 3.68 14.09
N ILE A 204 -1.86 2.73 13.67
CA ILE A 204 -1.70 1.43 14.34
C ILE A 204 -1.29 1.57 15.82
N THR A 205 -0.48 2.58 16.13
CA THR A 205 0.07 2.82 17.47
C THR A 205 -0.71 3.84 18.30
N ASP A 206 -1.86 4.31 17.81
CA ASP A 206 -2.72 5.31 18.48
C ASP A 206 -2.01 6.65 18.76
N GLN A 207 -1.21 7.11 17.80
CA GLN A 207 -0.37 8.31 17.88
C GLN A 207 -0.71 9.37 16.83
N LEU A 208 -1.83 9.25 16.12
CA LEU A 208 -2.25 10.27 15.13
C LEU A 208 -2.43 11.67 15.74
N HIS A 209 -2.72 11.76 17.04
CA HIS A 209 -2.82 13.03 17.78
C HIS A 209 -1.51 13.83 17.80
N GLN A 210 -0.37 13.22 17.48
CA GLN A 210 0.93 13.90 17.36
C GLN A 210 1.14 14.56 16.00
N VAL A 211 0.30 14.25 15.00
CA VAL A 211 0.41 14.82 13.65
C VAL A 211 -0.26 16.20 13.62
N ASN A 212 0.42 17.18 13.03
CA ASN A 212 -0.23 18.43 12.64
C ASN A 212 -1.09 18.19 11.39
N VAL A 213 -2.33 17.75 11.62
CA VAL A 213 -3.25 17.29 10.56
C VAL A 213 -3.61 18.37 9.55
N ASP A 214 -3.63 19.65 9.95
CA ASP A 214 -3.94 20.75 9.03
C ASP A 214 -2.76 21.09 8.14
N LEU A 215 -1.55 21.12 8.69
CA LEU A 215 -0.34 21.37 7.91
C LEU A 215 -0.06 20.24 6.92
N LEU A 216 -0.12 18.99 7.39
CA LEU A 216 0.05 17.82 6.53
C LEU A 216 -1.08 17.71 5.51
N GLY A 217 -2.32 17.97 5.92
CA GLY A 217 -3.48 18.00 5.04
C GLY A 217 -3.30 18.98 3.87
N TRP A 218 -2.72 20.15 4.14
CA TRP A 218 -2.44 21.15 3.11
C TRP A 218 -1.39 20.65 2.13
N TRP A 219 -0.27 20.10 2.63
CA TRP A 219 0.77 19.54 1.77
C TRP A 219 0.23 18.43 0.85
N LEU A 220 -0.65 17.58 1.39
CA LEU A 220 -1.29 16.46 0.69
C LEU A 220 -2.31 16.93 -0.34
N CYS A 221 -3.19 17.89 -0.03
CA CYS A 221 -4.18 18.35 -1.01
C CYS A 221 -3.55 19.11 -2.18
N GLU A 222 -2.42 19.80 -1.95
CA GLU A 222 -1.62 20.43 -3.00
C GLU A 222 -0.94 19.43 -3.95
N ARG A 223 -1.06 18.12 -3.68
CA ARG A 223 -0.66 17.06 -4.63
C ARG A 223 -1.59 16.96 -5.83
N GLN A 224 -2.82 17.47 -5.73
CA GLN A 224 -3.77 17.42 -6.82
C GLN A 224 -3.39 18.38 -7.95
N LEU A 225 -3.23 17.82 -9.15
CA LEU A 225 -2.91 18.56 -10.36
C LEU A 225 -4.19 18.89 -11.18
N PRO A 226 -4.12 19.82 -12.16
CA PRO A 226 -5.26 20.16 -13.00
C PRO A 226 -6.00 18.98 -13.66
N SER A 227 -5.28 17.91 -14.01
CA SER A 227 -5.81 16.64 -14.53
C SER A 227 -6.72 15.89 -13.54
N GLY A 228 -6.62 16.21 -12.25
CA GLY A 228 -7.34 15.55 -11.16
C GLY A 228 -6.49 14.53 -10.39
N GLY A 229 -5.44 13.99 -11.02
CA GLY A 229 -4.53 13.04 -10.39
C GLY A 229 -3.63 13.69 -9.33
N LEU A 230 -3.14 12.86 -8.39
CA LEU A 230 -2.24 13.31 -7.33
C LEU A 230 -0.80 12.87 -7.63
N ASN A 231 0.18 13.75 -7.38
CA ASN A 231 1.60 13.40 -7.48
C ASN A 231 2.21 13.09 -6.10
N GLY A 232 3.39 12.44 -6.10
CA GLY A 232 4.02 11.98 -4.85
C GLY A 232 4.77 13.06 -4.06
N ARG A 233 5.10 14.18 -4.71
CA ARG A 233 5.79 15.36 -4.16
C ARG A 233 5.77 16.49 -5.21
N PRO A 234 6.09 17.75 -4.84
CA PRO A 234 6.12 18.86 -5.80
C PRO A 234 6.94 18.57 -7.07
N GLU A 235 6.53 19.16 -8.19
CA GLU A 235 7.21 19.08 -9.50
C GLU A 235 7.32 17.68 -10.13
N LYS A 236 6.43 16.76 -9.73
CA LYS A 236 6.26 15.41 -10.32
C LYS A 236 4.94 15.27 -11.07
N LEU A 237 4.89 14.31 -11.99
CA LEU A 237 3.67 13.91 -12.69
C LEU A 237 2.71 13.20 -11.72
N PRO A 238 1.39 13.24 -11.99
CA PRO A 238 0.42 12.47 -11.22
C PRO A 238 0.58 10.98 -11.52
N ASP A 239 0.14 10.15 -10.58
CA ASP A 239 0.23 8.70 -10.66
C ASP A 239 -0.90 8.07 -9.83
N VAL A 240 -1.46 6.95 -10.29
CA VAL A 240 -2.44 6.17 -9.53
C VAL A 240 -1.88 5.70 -8.18
N CYS A 241 -0.61 5.30 -8.10
CA CYS A 241 -0.03 4.84 -6.82
C CYS A 241 0.13 5.98 -5.81
N TYR A 242 0.62 7.15 -6.25
CA TYR A 242 0.67 8.34 -5.42
C TYR A 242 -0.74 8.79 -5.02
N SER A 243 -1.71 8.67 -5.93
CA SER A 243 -3.10 9.00 -5.66
C SER A 243 -3.67 8.17 -4.51
N TRP A 244 -3.43 6.86 -4.49
CA TRP A 244 -3.79 6.02 -3.35
C TRP A 244 -3.09 6.48 -2.05
N TRP A 245 -1.76 6.63 -2.06
CA TRP A 245 -1.02 6.98 -0.84
C TRP A 245 -1.43 8.34 -0.26
N VAL A 246 -1.64 9.35 -1.10
CA VAL A 246 -2.10 10.67 -0.67
C VAL A 246 -3.54 10.58 -0.14
N LEU A 247 -4.45 9.91 -0.86
CA LEU A 247 -5.85 9.80 -0.47
C LEU A 247 -6.03 9.03 0.84
N ALA A 248 -5.31 7.92 1.01
CA ALA A 248 -5.30 7.12 2.23
C ALA A 248 -4.73 7.93 3.41
N SER A 249 -3.66 8.68 3.19
CA SER A 249 -3.09 9.59 4.22
C SER A 249 -4.10 10.66 4.63
N LEU A 250 -4.74 11.33 3.66
CA LEU A 250 -5.82 12.30 3.92
C LEU A 250 -6.98 11.67 4.68
N LYS A 251 -7.34 10.42 4.38
CA LYS A 251 -8.39 9.69 5.11
C LYS A 251 -8.00 9.43 6.57
N MET A 252 -6.77 8.99 6.82
CA MET A 252 -6.28 8.72 8.19
C MET A 252 -6.26 9.97 9.07
N ILE A 253 -5.97 11.14 8.49
CA ILE A 253 -5.90 12.42 9.22
C ILE A 253 -7.19 13.27 9.16
N GLY A 254 -8.31 12.73 8.65
CA GLY A 254 -9.60 13.44 8.64
C GLY A 254 -9.69 14.61 7.64
N ARG A 255 -8.95 14.53 6.52
CA ARG A 255 -8.81 15.62 5.52
C ARG A 255 -9.14 15.20 4.08
N ILE A 256 -9.75 14.03 3.87
CA ILE A 256 -10.13 13.51 2.54
C ILE A 256 -11.03 14.46 1.72
N GLN A 257 -11.75 15.36 2.37
CA GLN A 257 -12.60 16.39 1.76
C GLN A 257 -11.83 17.58 1.18
N TRP A 258 -10.50 17.67 1.38
CA TRP A 258 -9.68 18.80 0.89
C TRP A 258 -9.26 18.67 -0.58
N ILE A 259 -9.53 17.53 -1.22
CA ILE A 259 -9.31 17.33 -2.65
C ILE A 259 -10.63 17.32 -3.43
N ASP A 260 -10.56 17.62 -4.71
CA ASP A 260 -11.66 17.42 -5.66
C ASP A 260 -11.80 15.93 -5.99
N ARG A 261 -12.76 15.28 -5.34
CA ARG A 261 -12.99 13.83 -5.44
C ARG A 261 -13.42 13.40 -6.84
N GLU A 262 -14.25 14.20 -7.51
CA GLU A 262 -14.75 13.87 -8.84
C GLU A 262 -13.64 13.94 -9.88
N LYS A 263 -12.79 14.97 -9.80
CA LYS A 263 -11.61 15.04 -10.69
C LYS A 263 -10.64 13.89 -10.47
N LEU A 264 -10.38 13.51 -9.21
CA LEU A 264 -9.52 12.37 -8.93
C LEU A 264 -10.13 11.06 -9.45
N ARG A 265 -11.43 10.86 -9.25
CA ARG A 265 -12.17 9.73 -9.80
C ARG A 265 -12.01 9.66 -11.33
N CYS A 266 -12.21 10.78 -12.04
CA CYS A 266 -12.01 10.85 -13.48
C CYS A 266 -10.58 10.48 -13.90
N PHE A 267 -9.57 10.97 -13.18
CA PHE A 267 -8.17 10.61 -13.44
C PHE A 267 -7.92 9.11 -13.28
N ILE A 268 -8.37 8.49 -12.17
CA ILE A 268 -8.17 7.07 -11.92
C ILE A 268 -8.87 6.23 -13.00
N LEU A 269 -10.12 6.56 -13.35
CA LEU A 269 -10.85 5.85 -14.40
C LEU A 269 -10.17 6.01 -15.77
N ALA A 270 -9.56 7.15 -16.06
CA ALA A 270 -8.80 7.36 -17.29
C ALA A 270 -7.52 6.51 -17.40
N CYS A 271 -7.05 5.90 -16.30
CA CYS A 271 -5.87 5.03 -16.27
C CYS A 271 -6.19 3.55 -16.54
N GLN A 272 -7.45 3.22 -16.86
CA GLN A 272 -7.86 1.87 -17.24
C GLN A 272 -7.45 1.54 -18.68
N ASP A 273 -7.11 0.28 -18.94
CA ASP A 273 -7.02 -0.26 -20.31
C ASP A 273 -8.37 -0.87 -20.71
N GLU A 274 -9.01 -0.31 -21.74
CA GLU A 274 -10.32 -0.76 -22.21
C GLU A 274 -10.28 -2.10 -22.93
N GLU A 275 -9.13 -2.51 -23.47
CA GLU A 275 -8.96 -3.77 -24.18
C GLU A 275 -8.68 -4.90 -23.20
N THR A 276 -7.65 -4.73 -22.36
CA THR A 276 -7.09 -5.80 -21.54
C THR A 276 -7.56 -5.79 -20.08
N GLY A 277 -8.09 -4.66 -19.58
CA GLY A 277 -8.33 -4.47 -18.16
C GLY A 277 -7.06 -4.07 -17.39
N GLY A 278 -7.14 -4.04 -16.07
CA GLY A 278 -6.11 -3.43 -15.22
C GLY A 278 -6.06 -1.90 -15.26
N PHE A 279 -5.18 -1.33 -14.44
CA PHE A 279 -4.85 0.10 -14.39
C PHE A 279 -3.35 0.29 -14.56
N ALA A 280 -2.98 1.37 -15.22
CA ALA A 280 -1.61 1.86 -15.31
C ALA A 280 -1.36 2.97 -14.28
N ASP A 281 -0.12 3.44 -14.19
CA ASP A 281 0.23 4.63 -13.42
C ASP A 281 -0.43 5.91 -13.97
N ARG A 282 -0.55 6.03 -15.29
CA ARG A 282 -1.15 7.17 -16.00
C ARG A 282 -1.97 6.73 -17.23
N PRO A 283 -2.85 7.60 -17.76
CA PRO A 283 -3.63 7.28 -18.95
C PRO A 283 -2.76 6.93 -20.17
N GLY A 284 -2.96 5.73 -20.71
CA GLY A 284 -2.27 5.23 -21.91
C GLY A 284 -0.92 4.55 -21.67
N ASP A 285 -0.45 4.47 -20.43
CA ASP A 285 0.73 3.66 -20.05
C ASP A 285 0.32 2.17 -19.88
N MET A 286 1.30 1.29 -19.69
CA MET A 286 1.06 -0.16 -19.54
C MET A 286 0.49 -0.48 -18.16
N VAL A 287 -0.50 -1.37 -18.12
CA VAL A 287 -1.15 -1.80 -16.88
C VAL A 287 -0.33 -2.81 -16.09
N ASP A 288 -0.44 -2.78 -14.75
CA ASP A 288 0.18 -3.77 -13.87
C ASP A 288 -0.72 -4.07 -12.64
N PRO A 289 -0.50 -5.19 -11.92
CA PRO A 289 -1.29 -5.53 -10.73
C PRO A 289 -1.17 -4.52 -9.57
N PHE A 290 -0.06 -3.78 -9.49
CA PHE A 290 0.19 -2.81 -8.41
C PHE A 290 -0.69 -1.57 -8.57
N HIS A 291 -0.67 -0.95 -9.74
CA HIS A 291 -1.56 0.16 -10.07
C HIS A 291 -3.01 -0.29 -10.15
N THR A 292 -3.28 -1.54 -10.55
CA THR A 292 -4.64 -2.11 -10.51
C THR A 292 -5.21 -2.16 -9.09
N LEU A 293 -4.45 -2.63 -8.10
CA LEU A 293 -4.89 -2.56 -6.70
C LEU A 293 -5.17 -1.12 -6.28
N PHE A 294 -4.24 -0.20 -6.53
CA PHE A 294 -4.36 1.17 -6.04
C PHE A 294 -5.43 2.00 -6.77
N GLY A 295 -5.73 1.69 -8.03
CA GLY A 295 -6.88 2.24 -8.74
C GLY A 295 -8.20 1.79 -8.09
N ILE A 296 -8.36 0.48 -7.88
CA ILE A 296 -9.54 -0.11 -7.23
C ILE A 296 -9.71 0.40 -5.79
N ALA A 297 -8.64 0.41 -5.00
CA ALA A 297 -8.65 0.89 -3.62
C ALA A 297 -8.94 2.41 -3.55
N GLY A 298 -8.34 3.20 -4.45
CA GLY A 298 -8.63 4.63 -4.56
C GLY A 298 -10.10 4.92 -4.86
N LEU A 299 -10.68 4.20 -5.84
CA LEU A 299 -12.11 4.31 -6.17
C LEU A 299 -13.01 3.90 -4.99
N SER A 300 -12.64 2.85 -4.25
CA SER A 300 -13.35 2.45 -3.03
C SER A 300 -13.36 3.58 -1.97
N LEU A 301 -12.21 4.20 -1.68
CA LEU A 301 -12.14 5.34 -0.75
C LEU A 301 -12.90 6.59 -1.24
N LEU A 302 -13.06 6.74 -2.56
CA LEU A 302 -13.88 7.81 -3.16
C LEU A 302 -15.38 7.50 -3.16
N GLY A 303 -15.79 6.30 -2.73
CA GLY A 303 -17.20 5.93 -2.57
C GLY A 303 -17.79 5.14 -3.74
N GLU A 304 -16.99 4.42 -4.54
CA GLU A 304 -17.52 3.50 -5.55
C GLU A 304 -18.23 2.31 -4.90
N GLU A 305 -19.56 2.24 -5.03
CA GLU A 305 -20.40 1.24 -4.37
C GLU A 305 -20.17 -0.20 -4.86
N GLN A 306 -19.64 -0.38 -6.09
CA GLN A 306 -19.34 -1.69 -6.67
C GLN A 306 -18.13 -2.38 -6.03
N ILE A 307 -17.33 -1.65 -5.24
CA ILE A 307 -16.09 -2.14 -4.64
C ILE A 307 -16.31 -2.20 -3.12
N LYS A 308 -15.84 -3.27 -2.47
CA LYS A 308 -15.85 -3.36 -1.01
C LYS A 308 -15.11 -2.17 -0.39
N ALA A 309 -15.53 -1.76 0.81
CA ALA A 309 -14.82 -0.75 1.58
C ALA A 309 -13.38 -1.22 1.87
N VAL A 310 -12.40 -0.38 1.53
CA VAL A 310 -10.98 -0.63 1.79
C VAL A 310 -10.53 0.17 3.01
N ASN A 311 -9.71 -0.45 3.84
CA ASN A 311 -9.08 0.20 4.97
C ASN A 311 -7.87 1.04 4.51
N PRO A 312 -7.79 2.34 4.87
CA PRO A 312 -6.71 3.23 4.42
C PRO A 312 -5.36 2.96 5.09
N VAL A 313 -5.32 2.21 6.20
CA VAL A 313 -4.08 1.89 6.92
C VAL A 313 -3.42 0.65 6.32
N PHE A 314 -4.19 -0.42 6.09
CA PHE A 314 -3.66 -1.72 5.66
C PHE A 314 -3.81 -1.97 4.16
N CYS A 315 -4.56 -1.14 3.43
CA CYS A 315 -4.95 -1.41 2.04
C CYS A 315 -5.52 -2.82 1.88
N MET A 316 -6.50 -3.17 2.72
CA MET A 316 -7.19 -4.46 2.75
C MET A 316 -8.69 -4.23 2.91
N PRO A 317 -9.56 -5.18 2.50
CA PRO A 317 -11.00 -5.07 2.75
C PRO A 317 -11.32 -4.89 4.24
N GLU A 318 -12.20 -3.95 4.57
CA GLU A 318 -12.57 -3.65 5.96
C GLU A 318 -13.21 -4.84 6.68
N ASP A 319 -14.00 -5.65 5.97
CA ASP A 319 -14.64 -6.85 6.50
C ASP A 319 -13.63 -7.90 6.98
N VAL A 320 -12.48 -8.01 6.29
CA VAL A 320 -11.38 -8.90 6.68
C VAL A 320 -10.73 -8.43 7.98
N LEU A 321 -10.53 -7.12 8.15
CA LEU A 321 -9.91 -6.56 9.35
C LEU A 321 -10.87 -6.57 10.56
N GLN A 322 -12.16 -6.34 10.33
CA GLN A 322 -13.22 -6.49 11.33
C GLN A 322 -13.27 -7.91 11.88
N ARG A 323 -13.13 -8.93 11.01
CA ARG A 323 -13.09 -10.35 11.41
C ARG A 323 -12.00 -10.65 12.45
N ILE A 324 -10.84 -10.00 12.34
CA ILE A 324 -9.70 -10.20 13.25
C ILE A 324 -9.59 -9.11 14.32
N ASN A 325 -10.58 -8.21 14.41
CA ASN A 325 -10.64 -7.10 15.37
C ASN A 325 -9.42 -6.15 15.31
N VAL A 326 -8.96 -5.82 14.10
CA VAL A 326 -7.86 -4.86 13.88
C VAL A 326 -8.42 -3.63 13.16
N GLN A 327 -8.84 -2.62 13.91
CA GLN A 327 -9.46 -1.40 13.36
C GLN A 327 -8.89 -0.17 14.09
N PRO A 328 -7.77 0.40 13.62
CA PRO A 328 -7.21 1.61 14.18
C PRO A 328 -8.20 2.78 14.13
N GLU A 329 -8.28 3.57 15.19
CA GLU A 329 -9.07 4.80 15.18
C GLU A 329 -8.40 5.85 14.28
N LEU A 330 -9.19 6.50 13.43
CA LEU A 330 -8.73 7.55 12.52
C LEU A 330 -9.20 8.91 13.01
N VAL A 331 -8.52 9.98 12.57
CA VAL A 331 -8.96 11.34 12.85
C VAL A 331 -10.25 11.64 12.07
N SER A 332 -11.20 12.34 12.71
CA SER A 332 -12.51 12.69 12.15
C SER A 332 -12.49 13.95 11.28
#